data_AF-A0A2V9QMJ5-F1
#
_entry.id   AF-A0A2V9QMJ5-F1
#
_cell.length_a   1.000
_cell.length_b   1.000
_cell.length_c   1.000
_cell.angle_alpha   90.00
_cell.angle_beta   90.00
_cell.angle_gamma   90.00
#
_symmetry.space_group_name_H-M   'P 1'
#
loop_
_entity.id
_entity.type
_entity.pdbx_description
1 polymer ?
#
loop_
_entity_poly.entity_id
_entity_poly.type
_entity_poly.pdbx_seq_one_letter_code
_entity_poly.pdbx_strand_id
1 'polypeptide(L)'
;LQACYLGQSRHPVFIALRETIEAFDIPMTPFADLLEAFKQDQTKTRYATFEQLLQYCRYSANPVGHLVLYLCGYRDQERQRLSDLTCTALQLANHWQDIGRDLLHLDRIYLPTEDMQKFYYGEADLRAQIADERFVGLMQWEVARTREMFDQGLKLSEMVDSRLSLDIELFGRCGLEVLRRIEAVGYDVFRQRPTLSQWDHMKIFAETWWKRRRSSGH
;
A
#
# COMPACT_ATOMS: atom_id res chain seq x y z
N LEU A 1 3.15 -9.11 22.38
CA LEU A 1 1.74 -8.96 21.93
C LEU A 1 0.76 -9.72 22.82
N GLN A 2 0.84 -11.05 22.99
CA GLN A 2 -0.08 -11.80 23.86
C GLN A 2 -0.16 -11.25 25.30
N ALA A 3 0.98 -10.95 25.92
CA ALA A 3 1.01 -10.33 27.26
C ALA A 3 0.31 -8.95 27.31
N CYS A 4 0.22 -8.21 26.20
CA CYS A 4 -0.54 -6.96 26.11
C CYS A 4 -2.05 -7.23 26.24
N TYR A 5 -2.55 -8.20 25.46
CA TYR A 5 -3.96 -8.61 25.46
C TYR A 5 -4.39 -9.30 26.76
N LEU A 6 -3.47 -9.95 27.46
CA LEU A 6 -3.70 -10.51 28.80
C LEU A 6 -3.53 -9.49 29.94
N GLY A 7 -3.13 -8.24 29.62
CA GLY A 7 -2.92 -7.21 30.62
C GLY A 7 -1.68 -7.37 31.50
N GLN A 8 -0.71 -8.16 31.04
CA GLN A 8 0.51 -8.54 31.77
C GLN A 8 1.78 -7.88 31.20
N SER A 9 1.65 -7.08 30.15
CA SER A 9 2.81 -6.44 29.51
C SER A 9 3.45 -5.38 30.41
N ARG A 10 4.79 -5.41 30.50
CA ARG A 10 5.58 -4.42 31.23
C ARG A 10 6.24 -3.38 30.32
N HIS A 11 6.11 -3.53 29.01
CA HIS A 11 6.75 -2.65 28.05
C HIS A 11 5.88 -1.40 27.81
N PRO A 12 6.40 -0.16 27.94
CA PRO A 12 5.61 1.07 27.90
C PRO A 12 4.71 1.22 26.67
N VAL A 13 5.23 0.89 25.48
CA VAL A 13 4.45 0.94 24.23
C VAL A 13 3.21 0.04 24.28
N PHE A 14 3.33 -1.17 24.82
CA PHE A 14 2.21 -2.10 24.91
C PHE A 14 1.24 -1.72 26.04
N ILE A 15 1.70 -1.03 27.08
CA ILE A 15 0.81 -0.48 28.11
C ILE A 15 -0.09 0.61 27.51
N ALA A 16 0.50 1.58 26.81
CA ALA A 16 -0.26 2.63 26.13
C ALA A 16 -1.19 2.09 25.03
N LEU A 17 -0.71 1.10 24.26
CA LEU A 17 -1.51 0.45 23.21
C LEU A 17 -2.75 -0.25 23.78
N ARG A 18 -2.65 -0.81 24.99
CA ARG A 18 -3.75 -1.56 25.62
C ARG A 18 -4.99 -0.71 25.82
N GLU A 19 -4.84 0.52 26.28
CA GLU A 19 -5.97 1.45 26.46
C GLU A 19 -6.75 1.63 25.16
N THR A 20 -6.02 1.75 24.03
CA THR A 20 -6.63 1.85 22.70
C THR A 20 -7.29 0.53 22.27
N ILE A 21 -6.64 -0.61 22.50
CA ILE A 21 -7.20 -1.94 22.19
C ILE A 21 -8.53 -2.14 22.91
N GLU A 22 -8.60 -1.82 24.21
CA GLU A 22 -9.81 -1.99 25.01
C GLU A 22 -10.89 -0.98 24.61
N ALA A 23 -10.54 0.29 24.42
CA ALA A 23 -11.50 1.33 24.04
C ALA A 23 -12.15 1.08 22.66
N PHE A 24 -11.41 0.50 21.72
CA PHE A 24 -11.87 0.27 20.35
C PHE A 24 -12.10 -1.20 20.01
N ASP A 25 -12.04 -2.09 21.00
CA ASP A 25 -12.23 -3.55 20.84
C ASP A 25 -11.49 -4.09 19.60
N ILE A 26 -10.18 -3.81 19.55
CA ILE A 26 -9.33 -4.15 18.41
C ILE A 26 -8.85 -5.60 18.57
N PRO A 27 -9.04 -6.48 17.57
CA PRO A 27 -8.53 -7.84 17.64
C PRO A 27 -7.00 -7.88 17.57
N MET A 28 -6.41 -8.95 18.08
CA MET A 28 -4.95 -9.15 18.05
C MET A 28 -4.39 -9.30 16.63
N THR A 29 -5.20 -9.82 15.70
CA THR A 29 -4.77 -10.27 14.37
C THR A 29 -4.01 -9.20 13.57
N PRO A 30 -4.51 -7.95 13.40
CA PRO A 30 -3.78 -6.94 12.64
C PRO A 30 -2.39 -6.63 13.21
N PHE A 31 -2.23 -6.60 14.54
CA PHE A 31 -0.92 -6.39 15.16
C PHE A 31 0.00 -7.60 14.97
N ALA A 32 -0.54 -8.81 15.04
CA ALA A 32 0.22 -10.03 14.82
C ALA A 32 0.70 -10.12 13.37
N ASP A 33 -0.15 -9.76 12.42
CA ASP A 33 0.15 -9.71 10.98
C ASP A 33 1.28 -8.72 10.68
N LEU A 34 1.27 -7.52 11.28
CA LEU A 34 2.39 -6.56 11.16
C LEU A 34 3.71 -7.13 11.69
N LEU A 35 3.67 -7.84 12.83
CA LEU A 35 4.87 -8.51 13.36
C LEU A 35 5.36 -9.62 12.43
N GLU A 36 4.47 -10.30 11.72
CA GLU A 36 4.83 -11.32 10.74
C GLU A 36 5.51 -10.70 9.51
N ALA A 37 5.03 -9.55 9.03
CA ALA A 37 5.72 -8.79 7.99
C ALA A 37 7.17 -8.45 8.38
N PHE A 38 7.41 -8.00 9.62
CA PHE A 38 8.77 -7.70 10.09
C PHE A 38 9.68 -8.92 10.18
N LYS A 39 9.14 -10.12 10.44
CA LYS A 39 9.92 -11.36 10.37
C LYS A 39 10.23 -11.74 8.93
N GLN A 40 9.23 -11.65 8.05
CA GLN A 40 9.39 -11.95 6.63
C GLN A 40 10.42 -11.03 5.99
N ASP A 41 10.42 -9.74 6.33
CA ASP A 41 11.39 -8.75 5.86
C ASP A 41 12.85 -9.12 6.18
N GLN A 42 13.11 -9.91 7.23
CA GLN A 42 14.48 -10.31 7.58
C GLN A 42 15.05 -11.39 6.65
N THR A 43 14.20 -12.11 5.92
CA THR A 43 14.62 -13.32 5.18
C THR A 43 14.16 -13.35 3.72
N LYS A 44 13.02 -12.75 3.40
CA LYS A 44 12.43 -12.79 2.06
C LYS A 44 12.73 -11.50 1.30
N THR A 45 13.36 -11.67 0.14
CA THR A 45 13.85 -10.57 -0.69
C THR A 45 13.38 -10.64 -2.14
N ARG A 46 12.79 -11.77 -2.55
CA ARG A 46 12.24 -12.03 -3.88
C ARG A 46 10.89 -12.73 -3.76
N TYR A 47 10.02 -12.50 -4.74
CA TYR A 47 8.68 -13.07 -4.79
C TYR A 47 8.52 -13.84 -6.10
N ALA A 48 8.21 -15.14 -6.00
CA ALA A 48 8.09 -15.99 -7.18
C ALA A 48 6.86 -15.61 -8.01
N THR A 49 5.76 -15.33 -7.32
CA THR A 49 4.46 -15.03 -7.94
C THR A 49 3.85 -13.75 -7.37
N PHE A 50 2.94 -13.14 -8.12
CA PHE A 50 2.18 -11.97 -7.65
C PHE A 50 1.36 -12.31 -6.42
N GLU A 51 0.81 -13.53 -6.34
CA GLU A 51 0.10 -13.97 -5.14
C GLU A 51 0.99 -14.01 -3.89
N GLN A 52 2.26 -14.38 -4.02
CA GLN A 52 3.19 -14.27 -2.88
C GLN A 52 3.46 -12.81 -2.48
N LEU A 53 3.48 -11.88 -3.44
CA LEU A 53 3.61 -10.46 -3.16
C LEU A 53 2.34 -9.91 -2.48
N LEU A 54 1.16 -10.34 -2.91
CA LEU A 54 -0.11 -10.01 -2.25
C LEU A 54 -0.16 -10.59 -0.83
N GLN A 55 0.35 -11.80 -0.61
CA GLN A 55 0.46 -12.39 0.72
C GLN A 55 1.40 -11.58 1.62
N TYR A 56 2.46 -10.98 1.07
CA TYR A 56 3.26 -10.01 1.82
C TYR A 56 2.44 -8.77 2.19
N CYS A 57 1.71 -8.18 1.24
CA CYS A 57 0.86 -7.01 1.47
C CYS A 57 -0.24 -7.27 2.52
N ARG A 58 -0.76 -8.51 2.59
CA ARG A 58 -1.68 -8.97 3.64
C ARG A 58 -1.11 -8.77 5.04
N TYR A 59 0.20 -8.89 5.21
CA TYR A 59 0.87 -8.69 6.49
C TYR A 59 1.42 -7.28 6.65
N SER A 60 1.95 -6.67 5.59
CA SER A 60 2.71 -5.41 5.68
C SER A 60 1.87 -4.15 5.51
N ALA A 61 0.70 -4.24 4.85
CA ALA A 61 -0.10 -3.08 4.48
C ALA A 61 -1.54 -3.17 4.98
N ASN A 62 -2.23 -4.27 4.67
CA ASN A 62 -3.65 -4.47 4.99
C ASN A 62 -4.02 -4.27 6.47
N PRO A 63 -3.20 -4.72 7.44
CA PRO A 63 -3.52 -4.55 8.85
C PRO A 63 -3.64 -3.09 9.27
N VAL A 64 -2.92 -2.18 8.61
CA VAL A 64 -3.00 -0.73 8.91
C VAL A 64 -4.40 -0.21 8.59
N GLY A 65 -4.96 -0.59 7.44
CA GLY A 65 -6.33 -0.23 7.07
C GLY A 65 -7.36 -0.80 8.03
N HIS A 66 -7.17 -2.05 8.47
CA HIS A 66 -8.04 -2.68 9.45
C HIS A 66 -8.03 -1.94 10.78
N LEU A 67 -6.85 -1.55 11.27
CA LEU A 67 -6.70 -0.76 12.50
C LEU A 67 -7.44 0.56 12.41
N VAL A 68 -7.32 1.29 11.29
CA VAL A 68 -8.06 2.54 11.07
C VAL A 68 -9.58 2.29 11.07
N LEU A 69 -10.05 1.23 10.42
CA LEU A 69 -11.47 0.88 10.42
C LEU A 69 -11.98 0.55 11.83
N TYR A 70 -11.21 -0.20 12.65
CA TYR A 70 -11.60 -0.48 14.04
C TYR A 70 -11.70 0.80 14.88
N LEU A 71 -10.74 1.72 14.73
CA LEU A 71 -10.76 3.03 15.40
C LEU A 71 -11.99 3.87 15.02
N CYS A 72 -12.51 3.70 13.80
CA CYS A 72 -13.73 4.34 13.32
C CYS A 72 -15.01 3.52 13.60
N GLY A 73 -14.90 2.38 14.29
CA GLY A 73 -16.04 1.54 14.67
C GLY A 73 -16.49 0.50 13.62
N TYR A 74 -15.78 0.36 12.50
CA TYR A 74 -16.15 -0.53 11.40
C TYR A 74 -15.50 -1.92 11.50
N ARG A 75 -16.30 -2.98 11.33
CA ARG A 75 -15.89 -4.39 11.59
C ARG A 75 -16.38 -5.38 10.54
N ASP A 76 -17.32 -4.99 9.69
CA ASP A 76 -17.87 -5.88 8.68
C ASP A 76 -16.82 -6.26 7.63
N GLN A 77 -16.97 -7.47 7.12
CA GLN A 77 -16.02 -8.06 6.18
C GLN A 77 -15.88 -7.25 4.88
N GLU A 78 -16.95 -6.60 4.41
CA GLU A 78 -16.91 -5.90 3.12
C GLU A 78 -16.04 -4.65 3.19
N ARG A 79 -16.19 -3.82 4.24
CA ARG A 79 -15.32 -2.66 4.41
C ARG A 79 -13.86 -3.05 4.64
N GLN A 80 -13.61 -4.14 5.38
CA GLN A 80 -12.26 -4.66 5.56
C GLN A 80 -11.66 -5.12 4.22
N ARG A 81 -12.42 -5.80 3.37
CA ARG A 81 -11.99 -6.25 2.04
C ARG A 81 -11.69 -5.08 1.08
N LEU A 82 -12.50 -4.03 1.10
CA LEU A 82 -12.24 -2.82 0.29
C LEU A 82 -11.01 -2.05 0.81
N SER A 83 -10.81 -2.05 2.13
CA SER A 83 -9.60 -1.50 2.73
C SER A 83 -8.36 -2.30 2.30
N ASP A 84 -8.43 -3.63 2.25
CA ASP A 84 -7.33 -4.48 1.79
C ASP A 84 -6.90 -4.12 0.37
N LEU A 85 -7.88 -3.96 -0.54
CA LEU A 85 -7.59 -3.54 -1.91
C LEU A 85 -6.88 -2.18 -1.97
N THR A 86 -7.36 -1.21 -1.19
CA THR A 86 -6.77 0.14 -1.15
C THR A 86 -5.35 0.11 -0.56
N CYS A 87 -5.16 -0.56 0.58
CA CYS A 87 -3.87 -0.68 1.25
C CYS A 87 -2.85 -1.45 0.41
N THR A 88 -3.26 -2.56 -0.20
CA THR A 88 -2.40 -3.31 -1.12
C THR A 88 -2.04 -2.46 -2.34
N ALA A 89 -2.99 -1.75 -2.95
CA ALA A 89 -2.70 -0.90 -4.10
C ALA A 89 -1.69 0.23 -3.77
N LEU A 90 -1.82 0.85 -2.59
CA LEU A 90 -0.85 1.83 -2.09
C LEU A 90 0.55 1.23 -1.92
N GLN A 91 0.63 0.02 -1.36
CA GLN A 91 1.88 -0.68 -1.14
C GLN A 91 2.55 -1.06 -2.47
N LEU A 92 1.79 -1.56 -3.44
CA LEU A 92 2.28 -1.87 -4.78
C LEU A 92 2.76 -0.61 -5.50
N ALA A 93 2.02 0.49 -5.46
CA ALA A 93 2.43 1.76 -6.04
C ALA A 93 3.79 2.24 -5.46
N ASN A 94 4.00 2.07 -4.15
CA ASN A 94 5.29 2.35 -3.51
C ASN A 94 6.39 1.42 -4.07
N HIS A 95 6.14 0.12 -4.18
CA HIS A 95 7.12 -0.80 -4.76
C HIS A 95 7.49 -0.43 -6.20
N TRP A 96 6.54 0.01 -7.02
CA TRP A 96 6.79 0.38 -8.42
C TRP A 96 7.62 1.64 -8.60
N GLN A 97 7.42 2.67 -7.76
CA GLN A 97 8.28 3.85 -7.80
C GLN A 97 9.67 3.59 -7.20
N ASP A 98 9.81 2.59 -6.33
CA ASP A 98 11.02 2.33 -5.54
C ASP A 98 11.89 1.16 -6.04
N ILE A 99 11.56 0.53 -7.18
CA ILE A 99 12.27 -0.65 -7.71
C ILE A 99 13.80 -0.51 -7.66
N GLY A 100 14.34 0.57 -8.23
CA GLY A 100 15.78 0.80 -8.26
C GLY A 100 16.37 1.04 -6.87
N ARG A 101 15.64 1.74 -6.00
CA ARG A 101 16.06 2.06 -4.63
C ARG A 101 16.09 0.79 -3.77
N ASP A 102 15.02 0.00 -3.81
CA ASP A 102 14.88 -1.23 -3.04
C ASP A 102 15.94 -2.26 -3.47
N LEU A 103 16.25 -2.34 -4.76
CA LEU A 103 17.33 -3.19 -5.26
C LEU A 103 18.71 -2.71 -4.77
N LEU A 104 19.02 -1.43 -4.95
CA LEU A 104 20.36 -0.90 -4.65
C LEU A 104 20.68 -0.84 -3.15
N HIS A 105 19.68 -0.53 -2.31
CA HIS A 105 19.92 -0.28 -0.89
C HIS A 105 19.52 -1.45 0.01
N LEU A 106 18.60 -2.30 -0.43
CA LEU A 106 18.06 -3.39 0.38
C LEU A 106 18.29 -4.78 -0.24
N ASP A 107 18.81 -4.84 -1.48
CA ASP A 107 18.89 -6.06 -2.28
C ASP A 107 17.53 -6.79 -2.35
N ARG A 108 16.46 -6.03 -2.60
CA ARG A 108 15.09 -6.54 -2.70
C ARG A 108 14.47 -6.29 -4.07
N ILE A 109 13.69 -7.27 -4.52
CA ILE A 109 12.92 -7.20 -5.76
C ILE A 109 11.48 -7.59 -5.43
N TYR A 110 10.60 -6.60 -5.51
CA TYR A 110 9.16 -6.78 -5.31
C TYR A 110 8.42 -7.14 -6.61
N LEU A 111 9.02 -6.88 -7.78
CA LEU A 111 8.51 -7.40 -9.05
C LEU A 111 8.41 -8.94 -8.98
N PRO A 112 7.24 -9.55 -9.26
CA PRO A 112 7.11 -10.99 -9.29
C PRO A 112 8.02 -11.61 -10.34
N THR A 113 8.71 -12.69 -9.98
CA THR A 113 9.62 -13.39 -10.90
C THR A 113 8.87 -13.96 -12.11
N GLU A 114 7.66 -14.50 -11.90
CA GLU A 114 6.80 -14.98 -13.00
C GLU A 114 6.46 -13.88 -14.02
N ASP A 115 6.23 -12.66 -13.55
CA ASP A 115 5.89 -11.53 -14.40
C ASP A 115 7.14 -11.02 -15.13
N MET A 116 8.28 -10.91 -14.44
CA MET A 116 9.56 -10.62 -15.08
C MET A 116 9.86 -11.62 -16.21
N GLN A 117 9.66 -12.92 -15.97
CA GLN A 117 9.84 -13.97 -16.98
C GLN A 117 8.85 -13.85 -18.14
N LYS A 118 7.59 -13.52 -17.88
CA LYS A 118 6.55 -13.30 -18.90
C LYS A 118 6.94 -12.22 -19.91
N PHE A 119 7.67 -11.20 -19.47
CA PHE A 119 8.18 -10.12 -20.31
C PHE A 119 9.63 -10.33 -20.78
N TYR A 120 10.20 -11.52 -20.57
CA TYR A 120 11.60 -11.84 -20.91
C TYR A 120 12.62 -10.89 -20.28
N TYR A 121 12.34 -10.42 -19.07
CA TYR A 121 13.17 -9.47 -18.33
C TYR A 121 13.86 -10.16 -17.15
N GLY A 122 15.18 -10.03 -17.04
CA GLY A 122 15.98 -10.73 -16.03
C GLY A 122 16.34 -9.88 -14.82
N GLU A 123 16.73 -10.53 -13.72
CA GLU A 123 17.34 -9.82 -12.57
C GLU A 123 18.66 -9.12 -12.96
N ALA A 124 19.44 -9.70 -13.89
CA ALA A 124 20.64 -9.05 -14.40
C ALA A 124 20.34 -7.73 -15.12
N ASP A 125 19.27 -7.71 -15.95
CA ASP A 125 18.78 -6.50 -16.60
C ASP A 125 18.32 -5.47 -15.55
N LEU A 126 17.61 -5.93 -14.51
CA LEU A 126 17.17 -5.09 -13.39
C LEU A 126 18.35 -4.46 -12.62
N ARG A 127 19.39 -5.24 -12.34
CA ARG A 127 20.63 -4.76 -11.70
C ARG A 127 21.40 -3.79 -12.57
N ALA A 128 21.36 -3.99 -13.89
CA ALA A 128 21.91 -3.06 -14.88
C ALA A 128 21.00 -1.85 -15.16
N GLN A 129 19.82 -1.78 -14.53
CA GLN A 129 18.83 -0.71 -14.69
C GLN A 129 18.42 -0.49 -16.16
N ILE A 130 18.21 -1.58 -16.92
CA ILE A 130 17.85 -1.51 -18.35
C ILE A 130 16.35 -1.24 -18.49
N ALA A 131 15.96 0.00 -18.83
CA ALA A 131 14.58 0.37 -19.10
C ALA A 131 14.22 0.26 -20.60
N ASP A 132 14.29 -0.95 -21.16
CA ASP A 132 13.87 -1.23 -22.55
C ASP A 132 12.37 -1.58 -22.67
N GLU A 133 11.90 -1.92 -23.87
CA GLU A 133 10.49 -2.25 -24.12
C GLU A 133 9.97 -3.41 -23.27
N ARG A 134 10.86 -4.35 -22.87
CA ARG A 134 10.49 -5.48 -22.00
C ARG A 134 10.15 -4.97 -20.59
N PHE A 135 11.00 -4.12 -20.04
CA PHE A 135 10.76 -3.49 -18.74
C PHE A 135 9.52 -2.60 -18.76
N VAL A 136 9.36 -1.79 -19.82
CA VAL A 136 8.19 -0.92 -19.98
C VAL A 136 6.90 -1.75 -20.03
N GLY A 137 6.87 -2.85 -20.79
CA GLY A 137 5.73 -3.75 -20.83
C GLY A 137 5.41 -4.40 -19.47
N LEU A 138 6.43 -4.83 -18.74
CA LEU A 138 6.30 -5.35 -17.38
C LEU A 138 5.69 -4.30 -16.45
N MET A 139 6.21 -3.07 -16.45
CA MET A 139 5.72 -1.99 -15.61
C MET A 139 4.28 -1.59 -15.94
N GLN A 140 3.92 -1.54 -17.23
CA GLN A 140 2.53 -1.30 -17.65
C GLN A 140 1.58 -2.34 -17.07
N TRP A 141 2.00 -3.61 -17.10
CA TRP A 141 1.22 -4.74 -16.59
C TRP A 141 1.05 -4.69 -15.05
N GLU A 142 2.09 -4.33 -14.30
CA GLU A 142 2.00 -4.11 -12.84
C GLU A 142 1.18 -2.87 -12.44
N VAL A 143 1.35 -1.77 -13.19
CA VAL A 143 0.62 -0.52 -12.94
C VAL A 143 -0.88 -0.70 -13.22
N ALA A 144 -1.24 -1.41 -14.29
CA ALA A 144 -2.63 -1.67 -14.66
C ALA A 144 -3.38 -2.46 -13.58
N ARG A 145 -2.84 -3.59 -13.13
CA ARG A 145 -3.46 -4.38 -12.03
C ARG A 145 -3.56 -3.58 -10.73
N THR A 146 -2.57 -2.72 -10.43
CA THR A 146 -2.59 -1.88 -9.23
C THR A 146 -3.70 -0.83 -9.32
N ARG A 147 -3.93 -0.27 -10.51
CA ARG A 147 -5.02 0.67 -10.78
C ARG A 147 -6.38 0.03 -10.59
N GLU A 148 -6.58 -1.21 -11.06
CA GLU A 148 -7.83 -1.95 -10.85
C GLU A 148 -8.13 -2.17 -9.36
N MET A 149 -7.10 -2.39 -8.54
CA MET A 149 -7.26 -2.50 -7.09
C MET A 149 -7.70 -1.18 -6.46
N PHE A 150 -7.15 -0.03 -6.89
CA PHE A 150 -7.64 1.28 -6.48
C PHE A 150 -9.10 1.52 -6.88
N ASP A 151 -9.46 1.22 -8.13
CA ASP A 151 -10.81 1.44 -8.66
C ASP A 151 -11.87 0.65 -7.86
N GLN A 152 -11.51 -0.54 -7.38
CA GLN A 152 -12.38 -1.33 -6.52
C GLN A 152 -12.33 -0.87 -5.07
N GLY A 153 -11.14 -0.70 -4.49
CA GLY A 153 -10.94 -0.40 -3.08
C GLY A 153 -11.48 0.98 -2.67
N LEU A 154 -11.37 1.97 -3.55
CA LEU A 154 -11.81 3.35 -3.25
C LEU A 154 -13.31 3.50 -3.06
N LYS A 155 -14.13 2.50 -3.45
CA LYS A 155 -15.56 2.44 -3.10
C LYS A 155 -15.80 2.48 -1.59
N LEU A 156 -14.79 2.12 -0.77
CA LEU A 156 -14.85 2.24 0.69
C LEU A 156 -15.19 3.67 1.14
N SER A 157 -14.76 4.71 0.42
CA SER A 157 -14.99 6.10 0.81
C SER A 157 -16.48 6.47 0.83
N GLU A 158 -17.34 5.70 0.14
CA GLU A 158 -18.79 5.87 0.10
C GLU A 158 -19.51 5.16 1.26
N MET A 159 -18.79 4.30 2.00
CA MET A 159 -19.35 3.41 3.03
C MET A 159 -18.93 3.77 4.46
N VAL A 160 -18.23 4.88 4.64
CA VAL A 160 -17.68 5.34 5.91
C VAL A 160 -18.09 6.79 6.20
N ASP A 161 -17.87 7.24 7.43
CA ASP A 161 -18.18 8.59 7.85
C ASP A 161 -17.39 9.64 7.04
N SER A 162 -17.85 10.88 7.09
CA SER A 162 -17.30 11.94 6.25
C SER A 162 -15.81 12.20 6.47
N ARG A 163 -15.29 12.03 7.69
CA ARG A 163 -13.88 12.28 7.98
C ARG A 163 -13.03 11.17 7.38
N LEU A 164 -13.33 9.90 7.69
CA LEU A 164 -12.57 8.77 7.14
C LEU A 164 -12.67 8.70 5.61
N SER A 165 -13.84 9.02 5.06
CA SER A 165 -14.08 9.11 3.62
C SER A 165 -13.10 10.08 2.94
N LEU A 166 -12.81 11.23 3.58
CA LEU A 166 -11.83 12.20 3.05
C LEU A 166 -10.42 11.62 3.05
N ASP A 167 -10.03 10.98 4.16
CA ASP A 167 -8.70 10.41 4.32
C ASP A 167 -8.45 9.32 3.27
N ILE A 168 -9.43 8.42 3.06
CA ILE A 168 -9.35 7.36 2.04
C ILE A 168 -9.22 7.94 0.63
N GLU A 169 -10.03 8.94 0.28
CA GLU A 169 -9.93 9.60 -1.03
C GLU A 169 -8.56 10.25 -1.23
N LEU A 170 -8.03 10.91 -0.20
CA LEU A 170 -6.73 11.57 -0.26
C LEU A 170 -5.60 10.55 -0.48
N PHE A 171 -5.55 9.50 0.33
CA PHE A 171 -4.53 8.45 0.17
C PHE A 171 -4.63 7.76 -1.19
N GLY A 172 -5.83 7.37 -1.62
CA GLY A 172 -6.04 6.75 -2.92
C GLY A 172 -5.61 7.63 -4.08
N ARG A 173 -5.89 8.94 -4.02
CA ARG A 173 -5.42 9.89 -5.04
C ARG A 173 -3.90 10.05 -5.05
N CYS A 174 -3.26 10.04 -3.88
CA CYS A 174 -1.80 10.03 -3.82
C CYS A 174 -1.22 8.78 -4.51
N GLY A 175 -1.77 7.60 -4.23
CA GLY A 175 -1.37 6.36 -4.89
C GLY A 175 -1.58 6.38 -6.41
N LEU A 176 -2.75 6.83 -6.86
CA LEU A 176 -3.06 6.98 -8.29
C LEU A 176 -2.15 8.01 -8.99
N GLU A 177 -1.77 9.08 -8.30
CA GLU A 177 -0.82 10.07 -8.83
C GLU A 177 0.60 9.50 -8.96
N VAL A 178 1.04 8.64 -8.03
CA VAL A 178 2.31 7.89 -8.18
C VAL A 178 2.26 7.04 -9.45
N LEU A 179 1.18 6.27 -9.66
CA LEU A 179 1.01 5.49 -10.89
C LEU A 179 1.06 6.38 -12.14
N ARG A 180 0.33 7.51 -12.13
CA ARG A 180 0.33 8.47 -13.25
C ARG A 180 1.73 9.04 -13.52
N ARG A 181 2.56 9.26 -12.49
CA ARG A 181 3.94 9.74 -12.67
C ARG A 181 4.86 8.69 -13.23
N ILE A 182 4.72 7.43 -12.83
CA ILE A 182 5.43 6.31 -13.46
C ILE A 182 5.12 6.30 -14.96
N GLU A 183 3.85 6.44 -15.34
CA GLU A 183 3.44 6.52 -16.75
C GLU A 183 4.03 7.76 -17.46
N ALA A 184 4.03 8.92 -16.79
CA ALA A 184 4.51 10.18 -17.36
C ALA A 184 6.02 10.21 -17.64
N VAL A 185 6.82 9.42 -16.92
CA VAL A 185 8.25 9.24 -17.20
C VAL A 185 8.52 8.10 -18.19
N GLY A 186 7.49 7.58 -18.86
CA GLY A 186 7.61 6.47 -19.80
C GLY A 186 7.98 5.15 -19.11
N TYR A 187 7.60 4.98 -17.84
CA TYR A 187 7.88 3.82 -16.99
C TYR A 187 9.35 3.60 -16.61
N ASP A 188 10.28 4.46 -17.05
CA ASP A 188 11.69 4.43 -16.63
C ASP A 188 11.87 5.04 -15.23
N VAL A 189 11.55 4.22 -14.22
CA VAL A 189 11.68 4.59 -12.80
C VAL A 189 13.13 4.58 -12.30
N PHE A 190 14.09 4.06 -13.08
CA PHE A 190 15.51 4.07 -12.71
C PHE A 190 16.13 5.44 -12.94
N ARG A 191 15.82 6.06 -14.08
CA ARG A 191 16.34 7.38 -14.43
C ARG A 191 15.71 8.49 -13.58
N GLN A 192 14.41 8.39 -13.34
CA GLN A 192 13.67 9.38 -12.57
C GLN A 192 12.69 8.68 -11.63
N ARG A 193 13.03 8.67 -10.34
CA ARG A 193 12.12 8.19 -9.30
C ARG A 193 10.88 9.08 -9.24
N PRO A 194 9.67 8.57 -9.53
CA PRO A 194 8.46 9.37 -9.55
C PRO A 194 7.90 9.52 -8.13
N THR A 195 8.37 10.55 -7.41
CA THR A 195 7.88 10.86 -6.06
C THR A 195 6.87 12.00 -6.07
N LEU A 196 6.03 12.08 -5.04
CA LEU A 196 5.21 13.26 -4.76
C LEU A 196 6.02 14.29 -3.97
N SER A 197 5.95 15.55 -4.40
CA SER A 197 6.45 16.69 -3.61
C SER A 197 5.40 17.15 -2.60
N GLN A 198 5.80 18.00 -1.65
CA GLN A 198 4.85 18.60 -0.70
C GLN A 198 3.76 19.42 -1.41
N TRP A 199 4.09 20.08 -2.53
CA TRP A 199 3.12 20.81 -3.34
C TRP A 199 2.08 19.90 -3.99
N ASP A 200 2.48 18.69 -4.37
CA ASP A 200 1.58 17.71 -4.94
C ASP A 200 0.58 17.21 -3.91
N HIS A 201 1.04 16.91 -2.68
CA HIS A 201 0.15 16.59 -1.57
C HIS A 201 -0.85 17.72 -1.28
N MET A 202 -0.39 18.98 -1.28
CA MET A 202 -1.27 20.15 -1.09
C MET A 202 -2.30 20.31 -2.20
N LYS A 203 -1.89 20.12 -3.47
CA LYS A 203 -2.79 20.20 -4.63
C LYS A 203 -3.85 19.10 -4.58
N ILE A 204 -3.46 17.86 -4.35
CA ILE A 204 -4.38 16.73 -4.23
C ILE A 204 -5.36 16.98 -3.07
N PHE A 205 -4.88 17.46 -1.93
CA PHE A 205 -5.73 17.84 -0.80
C PHE A 205 -6.77 18.91 -1.20
N ALA A 206 -6.33 20.00 -1.83
CA ALA A 206 -7.20 21.10 -2.24
C ALA A 206 -8.26 20.64 -3.25
N GLU A 207 -7.88 19.83 -4.25
CA GLU A 207 -8.80 19.28 -5.26
C GLU A 207 -9.82 18.32 -4.65
N THR A 208 -9.39 17.49 -3.70
CA THR A 208 -10.27 16.54 -2.97
C THR A 208 -11.29 17.29 -2.15
N TRP A 209 -10.84 18.28 -1.38
CA TRP A 209 -11.70 19.11 -0.55
C TRP A 209 -12.68 19.95 -1.40
N TRP A 210 -12.23 20.54 -2.50
CA TRP A 210 -13.08 21.32 -3.41
C TRP A 210 -14.17 20.46 -4.05
N LYS A 211 -13.82 19.29 -4.58
CA LYS A 211 -14.78 18.38 -5.24
C LYS A 211 -15.91 18.01 -4.29
N ARG A 212 -15.58 17.71 -3.03
CA ARG A 212 -16.55 17.35 -2.00
C ARG A 212 -17.46 18.51 -1.59
N ARG A 213 -16.91 19.72 -1.46
CA ARG A 213 -17.70 20.92 -1.16
C ARG A 213 -18.78 21.21 -2.21
N ARG A 214 -18.54 20.84 -3.47
CA ARG A 214 -19.54 20.98 -4.55
C ARG A 214 -20.61 19.89 -4.51
N SER A 215 -20.28 18.66 -4.11
CA SER A 215 -21.24 17.56 -4.01
C SER A 215 -22.08 17.56 -2.72
N SER A 216 -21.64 18.24 -1.66
CA SER A 216 -22.44 18.44 -0.43
C SER A 216 -23.38 19.66 -0.48
N GLY A 217 -23.43 20.38 -1.61
CA GLY A 217 -24.26 21.57 -1.81
C GLY A 217 -25.48 21.34 -2.72
N HIS A 218 -25.95 20.11 -2.86
CA HIS A 218 -27.19 19.72 -3.54
C HIS A 218 -28.04 18.88 -2.61
#